data_AF-A0A1J5I6N8-F1
#
_entry.id   AF-A0A1J5I6N8-F1
#
_cell.length_a   1.000
_cell.length_b   1.000
_cell.length_c   1.000
_cell.angle_alpha   90.00
_cell.angle_beta   90.00
_cell.angle_gamma   90.00
#
_symmetry.space_group_name_H-M   'P 1'
#
loop_
_entity.id
_entity.type
_entity.pdbx_description
1 polymer ?
#
loop_
_entity_poly.entity_id
_entity_poly.type
_entity_poly.pdbx_seq_one_letter_code
_entity_poly.pdbx_strand_id
1 'polypeptide(L)'
;MIMINGQTYFTIVDAAGKIGVSAKTIRAYIAKGIIPEPPVIQFGIRTVKHFPSEYMDVAKRRLERYRTGKGELPEKGSQTALFENVQSTKDQRN
;
A
#
# COMPACT_ATOMS: atom_id res chain seq x y z
N MET A 1 7.20 -0.66 12.63
CA MET A 1 7.46 -1.81 11.74
C MET A 1 7.21 -3.09 12.52
N ILE A 2 6.96 -4.21 11.84
CA ILE A 2 6.83 -5.54 12.47
C ILE A 2 7.71 -6.56 11.76
N MET A 3 8.14 -7.59 12.47
CA MET A 3 8.93 -8.69 11.91
C MET A 3 8.07 -9.96 11.86
N ILE A 4 7.98 -10.58 10.69
CA ILE A 4 7.22 -11.82 10.45
C ILE A 4 8.13 -12.75 9.63
N ASN A 5 8.39 -13.97 10.11
CA ASN A 5 9.24 -14.97 9.47
C ASN A 5 10.63 -14.43 9.06
N GLY A 6 11.23 -13.57 9.90
CA GLY A 6 12.52 -12.94 9.61
C GLY A 6 12.47 -11.79 8.59
N GLN A 7 11.29 -11.51 8.01
CA GLN A 7 11.08 -10.40 7.09
C GLN A 7 10.45 -9.20 7.80
N THR A 8 10.98 -8.01 7.53
CA THR A 8 10.46 -6.76 8.09
C THR A 8 9.36 -6.19 7.21
N TYR A 9 8.20 -5.93 7.82
CA TYR A 9 7.05 -5.30 7.18
C TYR A 9 6.76 -3.94 7.81
N PHE A 10 6.61 -2.93 6.96
CA PHE A 10 6.16 -1.61 7.38
C PHE A 10 4.66 -1.62 7.65
N THR A 11 4.28 -1.02 8.76
CA THR A 11 2.90 -0.90 9.22
C THR A 11 2.31 0.45 8.81
N ILE A 12 1.01 0.62 9.06
CA ILE A 12 0.34 1.89 8.83
C ILE A 12 0.93 3.05 9.65
N VAL A 13 1.51 2.76 10.81
CA VAL A 13 2.16 3.78 11.66
C VAL A 13 3.47 4.25 11.02
N ASP A 14 4.23 3.33 10.41
CA ASP A 14 5.45 3.68 9.69
C ASP A 14 5.13 4.49 8.43
N ALA A 15 4.07 4.10 7.70
CA ALA A 15 3.59 4.85 6.55
C ALA A 15 3.12 6.26 6.95
N ALA A 16 2.43 6.39 8.08
CA ALA A 16 2.00 7.66 8.66
C ALA A 16 3.18 8.59 8.91
N GLY A 17 4.23 8.08 9.57
CA GLY A 17 5.48 8.81 9.79
C GLY A 17 6.15 9.26 8.49
N LYS A 18 6.28 8.35 7.50
CA LYS A 18 6.93 8.66 6.21
C LYS A 18 6.15 9.64 5.32
N ILE A 19 4.83 9.68 5.43
CA ILE A 19 3.95 10.55 4.64
C ILE A 19 3.68 11.89 5.36
N GLY A 20 3.93 11.96 6.68
CA GLY A 20 3.71 13.16 7.48
C GLY A 20 2.23 13.40 7.80
N VAL A 21 1.45 12.34 7.99
CA VAL A 21 0.02 12.42 8.36
C VAL A 21 -0.30 11.38 9.43
N SER A 22 -1.45 11.49 10.11
CA SER A 22 -1.86 10.49 11.09
C SER A 22 -2.23 9.15 10.43
N ALA A 23 -2.09 8.03 11.16
CA ALA A 23 -2.57 6.73 10.69
C ALA A 23 -4.08 6.73 10.41
N LYS A 24 -4.88 7.50 11.17
CA LYS A 24 -6.32 7.71 10.92
C LYS A 24 -6.55 8.36 9.55
N THR A 25 -5.73 9.36 9.22
CA THR A 25 -5.78 10.05 7.93
C THR A 25 -5.44 9.11 6.78
N ILE A 26 -4.42 8.26 6.93
CA ILE A 26 -4.10 7.23 5.92
C ILE A 26 -5.30 6.30 5.69
N ARG A 27 -5.94 5.78 6.75
CA ARG A 27 -7.15 4.94 6.61
C ARG A 27 -8.26 5.67 5.88
N ALA A 28 -8.47 6.96 6.18
CA ALA A 28 -9.48 7.76 5.51
C ALA A 28 -9.16 7.95 4.01
N TYR A 29 -7.89 8.18 3.64
CA TYR A 29 -7.49 8.28 2.24
C TYR A 29 -7.67 6.98 1.46
N ILE A 30 -7.38 5.84 2.10
CA ILE A 30 -7.65 4.50 1.54
C ILE A 30 -9.15 4.31 1.33
N ALA A 31 -9.97 4.56 2.36
CA ALA A 31 -11.42 4.39 2.29
C ALA A 31 -12.08 5.28 1.22
N LYS A 32 -11.55 6.49 1.02
CA LYS A 32 -11.97 7.43 -0.03
C LYS A 32 -11.43 7.08 -1.42
N GLY A 33 -10.55 6.08 -1.56
CA GLY A 33 -9.93 5.71 -2.82
C GLY A 33 -8.87 6.69 -3.33
N ILE A 34 -8.44 7.66 -2.50
CA ILE A 34 -7.41 8.63 -2.87
C ILE A 34 -6.05 7.93 -3.02
N ILE A 35 -5.76 6.97 -2.13
CA ILE A 35 -4.62 6.06 -2.23
C ILE A 35 -5.15 4.61 -2.31
N PRO A 36 -4.44 3.70 -2.98
CA PRO A 36 -4.91 2.33 -3.16
C PRO A 36 -4.98 1.57 -1.83
N GLU A 37 -5.71 0.45 -1.78
CA GLU A 37 -5.63 -0.47 -0.64
C GLU A 37 -4.22 -1.07 -0.55
N PRO A 38 -3.61 -1.12 0.66
CA PRO A 38 -2.31 -1.72 0.84
C PRO A 38 -2.35 -3.24 0.65
N PRO A 39 -1.24 -3.86 0.22
CA PRO A 39 -1.15 -5.31 0.14
C PRO A 39 -1.35 -5.97 1.51
N VAL A 40 -1.83 -7.21 1.48
CA VAL A 40 -2.11 -8.02 2.67
C VAL A 40 -1.22 -9.25 2.64
N ILE A 41 -0.62 -9.57 3.78
CA ILE A 41 0.06 -10.84 4.00
C ILE A 41 -0.74 -11.70 4.96
N GLN A 42 -0.72 -13.01 4.73
CA GLN A 42 -1.29 -13.97 5.65
C GLN A 42 -0.19 -14.44 6.63
N PHE A 43 -0.48 -14.34 7.92
CA PHE A 43 0.40 -14.77 8.99
C PHE A 43 -0.39 -15.62 9.99
N GLY A 44 -0.21 -16.94 9.87
CA GLY A 44 -1.06 -17.91 10.56
C GLY A 44 -2.53 -17.69 10.21
N ILE A 45 -3.37 -17.53 11.23
CA ILE A 45 -4.80 -17.24 11.07
C ILE A 45 -5.13 -15.76 10.86
N ARG A 46 -4.13 -14.87 10.86
CA ARG A 46 -4.33 -13.42 10.78
C ARG A 46 -3.93 -12.89 9.40
N THR A 47 -4.66 -11.89 8.93
CA THR A 47 -4.29 -11.10 7.75
C THR A 47 -3.75 -9.75 8.20
N VAL A 48 -2.56 -9.39 7.73
CA VAL A 48 -1.90 -8.13 8.11
C VAL A 48 -1.68 -7.27 6.87
N LYS A 49 -2.20 -6.04 6.91
CA LYS A 49 -1.90 -5.02 5.90
C LYS A 49 -0.48 -4.50 6.10
N HIS A 50 0.33 -4.49 5.04
CA HIS A 50 1.67 -3.93 5.07
C HIS A 50 1.85 -2.83 4.02
N PHE A 51 2.83 -1.96 4.25
CA PHE A 51 3.03 -0.72 3.50
C PHE A 51 4.43 -0.70 2.89
N PRO A 52 4.70 -1.50 1.85
CA PRO A 52 6.03 -1.59 1.26
C PRO A 52 6.47 -0.23 0.69
N SER A 53 7.78 -0.05 0.48
CA SER A 53 8.33 1.23 0.03
C SER A 53 7.72 1.68 -1.30
N GLU A 54 7.52 0.77 -2.25
CA GLU A 54 6.92 1.08 -3.55
C GLU A 54 5.47 1.57 -3.40
N TYR A 55 4.71 0.97 -2.49
CA TYR A 55 3.35 1.44 -2.16
C TYR A 55 3.38 2.86 -1.60
N MET A 56 4.32 3.15 -0.70
CA MET A 56 4.43 4.48 -0.09
C MET A 56 4.75 5.56 -1.12
N ASP A 57 5.60 5.26 -2.11
CA ASP A 57 5.92 6.18 -3.19
C ASP A 57 4.71 6.46 -4.09
N VAL A 58 3.93 5.42 -4.42
CA VAL A 58 2.67 5.58 -5.17
C VAL A 58 1.67 6.42 -4.37
N ALA A 59 1.52 6.11 -3.08
CA ALA A 59 0.60 6.82 -2.19
C ALA A 59 0.97 8.31 -2.09
N LYS A 60 2.26 8.64 -1.94
CA LYS A 60 2.74 10.03 -1.92
C LYS A 60 2.38 10.78 -3.20
N ARG A 61 2.69 10.21 -4.37
CA ARG A 61 2.36 10.84 -5.67
C ARG A 61 0.86 11.11 -5.82
N ARG A 62 0.00 10.20 -5.36
CA ARG A 62 -1.45 10.42 -5.40
C ARG A 62 -1.92 11.49 -4.44
N LEU A 63 -1.36 11.52 -3.24
CA LEU A 63 -1.70 12.55 -2.26
C LEU A 63 -1.25 13.94 -2.73
N GLU A 64 -0.10 14.04 -3.40
CA GLU A 64 0.35 15.29 -4.01
C GLU A 64 -0.59 15.77 -5.12
N ARG A 65 -1.05 14.86 -5.99
CA ARG A 65 -2.06 15.18 -7.01
C ARG A 65 -3.39 15.63 -6.41
N TYR A 66 -3.85 14.93 -5.37
CA TYR A 66 -5.06 15.29 -4.63
C TYR A 66 -4.93 16.68 -3.98
N ARG A 67 -3.78 16.98 -3.34
CA ARG A 67 -3.53 18.27 -2.69
C ARG A 67 -3.46 19.44 -3.69
N THR A 68 -2.92 19.20 -4.89
CA THR A 68 -2.77 20.22 -5.93
C THR A 68 -4.03 20.41 -6.79
N GLY A 69 -5.10 19.64 -6.54
CA GLY A 69 -6.37 19.72 -7.27
C GLY A 69 -6.30 19.23 -8.72
N LYS A 70 -5.20 18.57 -9.13
CA LYS A 70 -4.94 18.13 -10.51
C LYS A 70 -5.31 16.66 -10.77
N GLY A 71 -6.25 16.07 -10.02
CA GLY A 71 -6.50 14.62 -10.11
C GLY A 71 -7.97 14.22 -10.08
N GLU A 72 -8.49 13.77 -11.23
CA GLU A 72 -9.60 12.82 -11.29
C GLU A 72 -9.24 11.56 -10.51
N LEU A 73 -10.12 11.13 -9.61
CA LEU A 73 -9.94 9.91 -8.83
C LEU A 73 -10.13 8.72 -9.77
N PRO A 74 -9.17 7.77 -9.87
CA PRO A 74 -9.39 6.57 -10.67
C PRO A 74 -10.52 5.76 -10.04
N GLU A 75 -11.51 5.40 -10.86
CA GLU A 75 -12.63 4.56 -10.46
C GLU A 75 -12.15 3.29 -9.76
N LYS A 76 -12.84 2.93 -8.67
CA LYS A 76 -12.59 1.72 -7.88
C LYS A 76 -12.72 0.48 -8.77
N GLY A 77 -11.63 -0.02 -9.35
CA GLY A 77 -11.68 -1.28 -10.12
C GLY A 77 -10.40 -1.77 -10.79
N SER A 78 -9.41 -0.92 -11.09
CA SER A 78 -8.36 -1.30 -12.07
C SER A 78 -6.97 -1.68 -11.52
N GLN A 79 -6.76 -1.84 -10.20
CA GLN A 79 -5.38 -1.89 -9.64
C GLN A 79 -4.97 -3.17 -8.92
N THR A 80 -5.87 -4.13 -8.71
CA THR A 80 -5.51 -5.46 -8.20
C THR A 80 -4.55 -6.20 -9.16
N ALA A 81 -4.61 -5.90 -10.46
CA ALA A 81 -3.81 -6.60 -11.49
C ALA A 81 -2.31 -6.22 -11.54
N LEU A 82 -1.86 -5.11 -10.94
CA LEU A 82 -0.46 -4.68 -11.03
C LEU A 82 0.45 -5.34 -9.98
N PHE A 83 -0.10 -5.82 -8.87
CA PHE A 83 0.68 -6.41 -7.77
C PHE A 83 0.76 -7.95 -7.81
N GLU A 84 -0.16 -8.62 -8.51
CA GLU A 84 -0.11 -10.09 -8.70
C GLU A 84 1.03 -10.53 -9.63
N ASN A 85 1.41 -9.71 -10.62
CA ASN A 85 2.44 -10.07 -11.60
C ASN A 85 3.88 -10.10 -11.05
N VAL A 86 4.14 -9.63 -9.82
CA VAL A 86 5.50 -9.66 -9.24
C VAL A 86 5.78 -10.97 -8.51
N GLN A 87 4.76 -11.74 -8.12
CA GLN A 87 4.95 -13.03 -7.43
C GLN A 87 5.08 -14.24 -8.37
N SER A 88 4.73 -14.10 -9.66
CA SER A 88 4.74 -15.24 -10.60
C SER A 88 6.06 -15.45 -11.36
N THR A 89 7.04 -14.55 -11.26
CA THR A 89 8.28 -14.63 -12.07
C THR A 89 9.44 -15.38 -11.40
N LYS A 90 9.23 -16.10 -10.29
CA LYS A 90 10.30 -16.85 -9.60
C LYS A 90 10.24 -18.38 -9.69
N ASP A 91 9.22 -18.97 -10.32
CA ASP A 91 9.06 -20.43 -10.38
C ASP A 91 9.16 -21.05 -11.79
N GLN A 92 9.86 -20.39 -12.72
CA GLN A 92 10.20 -20.99 -14.01
C GLN A 92 11.66 -20.74 -14.39
N ARG A 93 12.59 -21.39 -13.69
CA ARG A 93 13.87 -21.81 -14.26
C ARG A 93 14.34 -23.13 -13.64
N ASN A 94 14.06 -24.19 -14.41
CA ASN A 94 14.88 -25.38 -14.68
C ASN A 94 15.25 -26.29 -13.51
#